data_AF-S7PQJ2-F1
#
_entry.id   AF-S7PQJ2-F1
#
_cell.length_a   1.000
_cell.length_b   1.000
_cell.length_c   1.000
_cell.angle_alpha   90.00
_cell.angle_beta   90.00
_cell.angle_gamma   90.00
#
_symmetry.space_group_name_H-M   'P 1'
#
loop_
_entity.id
_entity.type
_entity.pdbx_description
1 polymer ?
#
loop_
_entity_poly.entity_id
_entity_poly.type
_entity_poly.pdbx_seq_one_letter_code
_entity_poly.pdbx_strand_id
1 'polypeptide(L)'
;MLDGGEEPLDFDLDSQAFDWKAWKEGTEDLAKVSEEELWAHLGFGEKKQLPLFQEWYDPSGMIEPWSEEGVAWLENPQSGRARLQPKWHQLVGIFRMLQHLFEGRAVLLMDGVGLGKTLQSVGVLACLVYYREHYRQKNDYPG
;
A
#
# COMPACT_ATOMS: atom_id res chain seq x y z
N MET A 1 8.66 -42.97 -1.62
CA MET A 1 9.72 -42.12 -1.06
C MET A 1 10.19 -41.25 -2.22
N LEU A 2 9.87 -39.96 -2.20
CA LEU A 2 10.36 -38.99 -3.16
C LEU A 2 11.65 -38.41 -2.56
N ASP A 3 12.80 -38.75 -3.13
CA ASP A 3 14.07 -38.09 -2.81
C ASP A 3 14.00 -36.67 -3.36
N GLY A 4 13.59 -35.73 -2.51
CA GLY A 4 13.68 -34.30 -2.77
C GLY A 4 15.13 -33.84 -2.65
N GLY A 5 15.92 -34.13 -3.69
CA GLY A 5 17.22 -33.51 -3.90
C GLY A 5 17.06 -32.05 -4.33
N GLU A 6 16.58 -31.20 -3.44
CA GLU A 6 16.70 -29.76 -3.63
C GLU A 6 18.09 -29.37 -3.13
N GLU A 7 19.02 -29.13 -4.07
CA GLU A 7 20.26 -28.43 -3.72
C GLU A 7 19.87 -27.08 -3.09
N PRO A 8 20.45 -26.72 -1.94
CA PRO A 8 20.18 -25.43 -1.33
C PRO A 8 20.58 -24.35 -2.33
N LEU A 9 19.64 -23.46 -2.66
CA LEU A 9 19.92 -22.25 -3.41
C LEU A 9 20.96 -21.44 -2.63
N ASP A 10 22.21 -21.52 -3.06
CA ASP A 10 23.31 -20.72 -2.53
C ASP A 10 23.20 -19.32 -3.11
N PHE A 11 22.54 -18.43 -2.37
CA PHE A 11 22.52 -17.02 -2.68
C PHE A 11 23.85 -16.42 -2.23
N ASP A 12 24.79 -16.31 -3.16
CA ASP A 12 26.03 -15.55 -2.95
C ASP A 12 25.72 -14.05 -2.86
N LEU A 13 25.28 -13.63 -1.67
CA LEU A 13 25.00 -12.24 -1.33
C LEU A 13 26.28 -11.39 -1.28
N ASP A 14 27.45 -12.01 -1.24
CA ASP A 14 28.77 -11.35 -1.19
C ASP A 14 29.36 -11.11 -2.60
N SER A 15 28.82 -11.75 -3.65
CA SER A 15 29.27 -11.61 -5.04
C SER A 15 29.15 -10.20 -5.62
N GLN A 16 28.29 -9.36 -5.03
CA GLN A 16 28.14 -7.97 -5.42
C GLN A 16 28.58 -7.09 -4.26
N ALA A 17 29.76 -6.48 -4.38
CA ALA A 17 30.21 -5.45 -3.45
C ALA A 17 29.19 -4.31 -3.41
N PHE A 18 28.32 -4.35 -2.40
CA PHE A 18 27.29 -3.34 -2.21
C PHE A 18 27.93 -2.06 -1.65
N ASP A 19 27.85 -0.96 -2.41
CA ASP A 19 28.35 0.33 -1.93
C ASP A 19 27.35 0.94 -0.93
N TRP A 20 27.57 0.62 0.35
CA TRP A 20 26.80 1.20 1.46
C TRP A 20 26.80 2.73 1.49
N LYS A 21 27.81 3.40 0.92
CA LYS A 21 27.84 4.87 0.85
C LYS A 21 26.92 5.43 -0.22
N ALA A 22 26.57 4.63 -1.22
CA ALA A 22 25.60 4.98 -2.25
C ALA A 22 24.16 4.58 -1.85
N TRP A 23 23.95 3.98 -0.67
CA TRP A 23 22.63 3.63 -0.18
C TRP A 23 21.73 4.88 -0.10
N LYS A 24 20.51 4.73 -0.58
CA LYS A 24 19.45 5.74 -0.57
C LYS A 24 18.18 5.11 -0.01
N GLU A 25 17.35 5.94 0.63
CA GLU A 25 16.03 5.49 1.09
C GLU A 25 15.12 5.14 -0.09
N GLY A 26 15.38 5.72 -1.26
CA GLY A 26 14.62 5.45 -2.48
C GLY A 26 13.32 6.25 -2.56
N THR A 27 13.17 7.28 -1.74
CA THR A 27 11.99 8.16 -1.67
C THR A 27 12.37 9.64 -1.63
N GLU A 28 13.65 9.98 -1.85
CA GLU A 28 14.17 11.35 -1.74
C GLU A 28 13.49 12.32 -2.72
N ASP A 29 13.15 11.86 -3.92
CA ASP A 29 12.38 12.61 -4.93
C ASP A 29 10.94 12.88 -4.51
N LEU A 30 10.39 12.10 -3.57
CA LEU A 30 9.03 12.22 -3.09
C LEU A 30 8.91 13.11 -1.84
N ALA A 31 10.04 13.47 -1.20
CA ALA A 31 10.06 14.25 0.05
C ALA A 31 9.36 15.61 -0.02
N LYS A 32 9.21 16.18 -1.22
CA LYS A 32 8.55 17.47 -1.45
C LYS A 32 7.13 17.35 -2.01
N VAL A 33 6.69 16.12 -2.31
CA VAL A 33 5.37 15.85 -2.88
C VAL A 33 4.35 15.89 -1.73
N SER A 34 3.31 16.69 -1.90
CA SER A 34 2.21 16.83 -0.93
C SER A 34 1.29 15.61 -0.91
N GLU A 35 0.47 15.49 0.13
CA GLU A 35 -0.53 14.41 0.22
C GLU A 35 -1.54 14.50 -0.94
N GLU A 36 -1.96 15.72 -1.28
CA GLU A 36 -2.82 16.02 -2.42
C GLU A 36 -2.26 15.50 -3.73
N GLU A 37 -0.98 15.76 -3.99
CA GLU A 37 -0.29 15.33 -5.21
C GLU A 37 -0.14 13.80 -5.25
N LEU A 38 0.15 13.15 -4.11
CA LEU A 38 0.19 11.68 -4.04
C LEU A 38 -1.17 11.07 -4.35
N TRP A 39 -2.26 11.62 -3.79
CA TRP A 39 -3.61 11.16 -4.11
C TRP A 39 -3.95 11.36 -5.59
N ALA A 40 -3.54 12.48 -6.18
CA ALA A 40 -3.71 12.74 -7.60
C ALA A 40 -2.93 11.73 -8.46
N HIS A 41 -1.65 11.49 -8.15
CA HIS A 41 -0.82 10.49 -8.85
C HIS A 41 -1.38 9.07 -8.75
N LEU A 42 -2.07 8.74 -7.67
CA LEU A 42 -2.74 7.44 -7.50
C LEU A 42 -4.09 7.35 -8.24
N GLY A 43 -4.58 8.44 -8.83
CA GLY A 43 -5.88 8.49 -9.51
C GLY A 43 -7.07 8.69 -8.58
N PHE A 44 -6.84 9.14 -7.33
CA PHE A 44 -7.87 9.31 -6.31
C PHE A 44 -7.93 10.73 -5.72
N GLY A 45 -7.44 11.74 -6.45
CA GLY A 45 -7.34 13.14 -5.98
C GLY A 45 -8.65 13.73 -5.45
N GLU A 46 -9.79 13.38 -6.05
CA GLU A 46 -11.10 13.89 -5.63
C GLU A 46 -11.60 13.26 -4.32
N LYS A 47 -11.53 11.92 -4.21
CA LYS A 47 -12.10 11.18 -3.08
C LYS A 47 -11.14 11.06 -1.90
N LYS A 48 -9.83 11.12 -2.15
CA LYS A 48 -8.75 10.89 -1.18
C LYS A 48 -9.00 9.64 -0.32
N GLN A 49 -9.32 8.54 -1.00
CA GLN A 49 -9.67 7.27 -0.39
C GLN A 49 -9.08 6.14 -1.25
N LEU A 50 -8.49 5.14 -0.58
CA LEU A 50 -8.03 3.93 -1.27
C LEU A 50 -9.24 3.14 -1.82
N PRO A 51 -9.15 2.58 -3.03
CA PRO A 51 -10.24 1.81 -3.61
C PRO A 51 -10.48 0.54 -2.80
N LEU A 52 -11.72 0.06 -2.72
CA LEU A 52 -12.10 -1.19 -2.04
C LEU A 52 -11.89 -1.21 -0.51
N PHE A 53 -11.41 -0.12 0.08
CA PHE A 53 -11.34 0.03 1.54
C PHE A 53 -12.65 0.60 2.09
N GLN A 54 -13.03 0.14 3.29
CA GLN A 54 -14.04 0.80 4.10
C GLN A 54 -13.62 2.24 4.43
N GLU A 55 -14.58 3.17 4.47
CA GLU A 55 -14.28 4.56 4.79
C GLU A 55 -14.04 4.79 6.29
N TRP A 56 -14.72 4.00 7.12
CA TRP A 56 -14.74 4.17 8.57
C TRP A 56 -14.21 2.92 9.28
N TYR A 57 -13.57 3.10 10.43
CA TYR A 57 -13.14 2.01 11.29
C TYR A 57 -13.30 2.37 12.77
N ASP A 58 -13.33 1.34 13.62
CA ASP A 58 -13.29 1.49 15.06
C ASP A 58 -11.83 1.63 15.54
N PRO A 59 -11.41 2.78 16.10
CA PRO A 59 -10.06 2.97 16.61
C PRO A 59 -9.70 2.05 17.78
N SER A 60 -10.71 1.56 18.51
CA SER A 60 -10.48 0.68 19.66
C SER A 60 -10.28 -0.79 19.25
N GLY A 61 -10.72 -1.17 18.06
CA GLY A 61 -10.67 -2.54 17.56
C GLY A 61 -11.58 -3.51 18.35
N MET A 62 -12.56 -2.99 19.08
CA MET A 62 -13.49 -3.75 19.91
C MET A 62 -14.78 -4.12 19.16
N ILE A 63 -15.07 -3.40 18.08
CA ILE A 63 -16.22 -3.65 17.22
C ILE A 63 -15.79 -4.47 16.01
N GLU A 64 -16.44 -5.62 15.80
CA GLU A 64 -16.25 -6.43 14.60
C GLU A 64 -16.91 -5.76 13.39
N PRO A 65 -16.16 -5.32 12.37
CA PRO A 65 -16.72 -4.47 11.31
C PRO A 65 -17.61 -5.23 10.31
N TRP A 66 -17.60 -6.57 10.33
CA TRP A 66 -18.37 -7.43 9.42
C TRP A 66 -19.63 -8.03 10.05
N SER A 67 -19.94 -7.73 11.31
CA SER A 67 -21.23 -8.10 11.92
C SER A 67 -22.32 -7.08 11.60
N GLU A 68 -23.60 -7.47 11.73
CA GLU A 68 -24.72 -6.54 11.52
C GLU A 68 -24.65 -5.35 12.50
N GLU A 69 -24.32 -5.62 13.76
CA GLU A 69 -24.14 -4.58 14.78
C GLU A 69 -22.95 -3.67 14.47
N GLY A 70 -21.85 -4.24 13.96
CA GLY A 70 -20.66 -3.49 13.61
C GLY A 70 -20.85 -2.59 12.40
N VAL A 71 -21.57 -3.07 11.39
CA VAL A 71 -21.98 -2.25 10.23
C VAL A 71 -22.86 -1.09 10.72
N ALA A 72 -23.89 -1.36 11.52
CA ALA A 72 -24.75 -0.31 12.07
C ALA A 72 -23.97 0.71 12.94
N TRP A 73 -22.99 0.23 13.71
CA TRP A 73 -22.11 1.07 14.52
C TRP A 73 -21.20 1.95 13.64
N LEU A 74 -20.64 1.39 12.56
CA LEU A 74 -19.79 2.13 11.63
C LEU A 74 -20.57 3.13 10.79
N GLU A 75 -21.85 2.89 10.51
CA GLU A 75 -22.71 3.83 9.79
C GLU A 75 -23.16 5.02 10.66
N ASN A 76 -23.19 4.83 11.99
CA ASN A 76 -23.56 5.85 12.97
C ASN A 76 -22.44 6.91 13.16
N PRO A 77 -22.62 8.18 12.77
CA PRO A 77 -21.60 9.22 12.95
C PRO A 77 -21.27 9.55 14.43
N GLN A 78 -22.15 9.22 15.37
CA GLN A 78 -21.97 9.46 16.81
C GLN A 78 -21.22 8.32 17.52
N SER A 79 -20.88 7.23 16.82
CA SER A 79 -20.30 6.03 17.44
C SER A 79 -18.83 6.17 17.87
N GLY A 80 -18.15 7.25 17.48
CA GLY A 80 -16.71 7.41 17.70
C GLY A 80 -15.85 6.77 16.60
N ARG A 81 -16.47 6.36 15.48
CA ARG A 81 -15.77 5.92 14.27
C ARG A 81 -14.71 6.94 13.81
N ALA A 82 -13.59 6.45 13.31
CA ALA A 82 -12.59 7.28 12.65
C ALA A 82 -12.53 6.97 11.15
N ARG A 83 -12.14 7.97 10.37
CA ARG A 83 -11.96 7.79 8.93
C ARG A 83 -10.67 7.02 8.68
N LEU A 84 -10.74 5.99 7.86
CA LEU A 84 -9.56 5.26 7.43
C LEU A 84 -8.81 6.07 6.37
N GLN A 85 -7.84 6.84 6.81
CA GLN A 85 -6.98 7.64 5.94
C GLN A 85 -5.52 7.26 6.13
N PRO A 86 -4.86 6.77 5.07
CA PRO A 86 -3.42 6.58 5.09
C PRO A 86 -2.69 7.89 5.39
N LYS A 87 -1.62 7.82 6.17
CA LYS A 87 -0.71 8.94 6.38
C LYS A 87 0.16 9.15 5.14
N TRP A 88 0.72 10.35 4.99
CA TRP A 88 1.62 10.71 3.89
C TRP A 88 2.68 9.64 3.58
N HIS A 89 3.41 9.15 4.58
CA HIS A 89 4.46 8.14 4.36
C HIS A 89 3.90 6.79 3.86
N GLN A 90 2.67 6.44 4.24
CA GLN A 90 2.00 5.24 3.74
C GLN A 90 1.60 5.41 2.27
N LEU A 91 1.17 6.62 1.87
CA LEU A 91 0.90 6.94 0.48
C LEU A 91 2.18 6.93 -0.37
N VAL A 92 3.28 7.47 0.15
CA VAL A 92 4.61 7.38 -0.48
C VAL A 92 5.00 5.93 -0.71
N GLY A 93 4.84 5.07 0.32
CA GLY A 93 5.11 3.64 0.20
C GLY A 93 4.26 2.96 -0.87
N ILE A 94 2.94 3.19 -0.88
CA ILE A 94 2.03 2.65 -1.90
C ILE A 94 2.45 3.12 -3.29
N PHE A 95 2.66 4.42 -3.47
CA PHE A 95 3.03 5.01 -4.75
C PHE A 95 4.37 4.46 -5.26
N ARG A 96 5.40 4.42 -4.42
CA ARG A 96 6.71 3.88 -4.80
C ARG A 96 6.65 2.40 -5.17
N MET A 97 5.91 1.60 -4.41
CA MET A 97 5.71 0.19 -4.72
C MET A 97 5.01 -0.01 -6.07
N LEU A 98 3.99 0.81 -6.39
CA LEU A 98 3.33 0.77 -7.69
C LEU A 98 4.26 1.19 -8.83
N GLN A 99 5.05 2.26 -8.66
CA GLN A 99 6.03 2.69 -9.65
C GLN A 99 7.03 1.57 -9.97
N HIS A 100 7.66 1.00 -8.95
CA HIS A 100 8.62 -0.09 -9.13
C HIS A 100 7.97 -1.32 -9.75
N LEU A 101 6.75 -1.66 -9.34
CA LEU A 101 6.01 -2.77 -9.93
C LEU A 101 5.78 -2.56 -11.44
N PHE A 102 5.38 -1.37 -11.87
CA PHE A 102 5.18 -1.08 -13.30
C PHE A 102 6.48 -1.01 -14.09
N GLU A 103 7.59 -0.66 -13.45
CA GLU A 103 8.92 -0.66 -14.03
C GLU A 103 9.61 -2.03 -13.97
N GLY A 104 8.97 -3.05 -13.37
CA GLY A 104 9.57 -4.37 -13.17
C GLY A 104 10.74 -4.40 -12.18
N ARG A 105 10.80 -3.43 -11.26
CA ARG A 105 11.83 -3.32 -10.22
C ARG A 105 11.34 -3.93 -8.90
N ALA A 106 12.24 -4.60 -8.18
CA ALA A 106 11.97 -5.03 -6.81
C ALA A 106 11.94 -3.85 -5.85
N VAL A 107 11.17 -3.97 -4.76
CA VAL A 107 11.06 -2.95 -3.71
C VAL A 107 11.18 -3.62 -2.35
N LEU A 108 11.95 -3.01 -1.45
CA LEU A 108 12.09 -3.45 -0.07
C LEU A 108 11.47 -2.40 0.86
N LEU A 109 10.37 -2.77 1.54
CA LEU A 109 9.66 -1.87 2.44
C LEU A 109 10.23 -1.96 3.86
N MET A 110 11.15 -1.05 4.18
CA MET A 110 11.87 -1.01 5.48
C MET A 110 11.30 -0.03 6.51
N ASP A 111 10.05 0.39 6.33
CA ASP A 111 9.35 1.22 7.31
C ASP A 111 9.39 0.59 8.72
N GLY A 112 9.43 1.43 9.74
CA GLY A 112 9.36 1.01 11.15
C GLY A 112 8.17 0.09 11.46
N VAL A 113 8.31 -0.72 12.52
CA VAL A 113 7.20 -1.56 13.03
C VAL A 113 6.06 -0.65 13.52
N GLY A 114 4.82 -1.05 13.23
CA GLY A 114 3.63 -0.26 13.60
C GLY A 114 3.29 0.90 12.66
N LEU A 115 4.12 1.21 11.66
CA LEU A 115 3.83 2.26 10.66
C LEU A 115 2.80 1.87 9.59
N GLY A 116 2.19 0.69 9.71
CA GLY A 116 1.12 0.24 8.81
C GLY A 116 1.60 -0.25 7.45
N LYS A 117 2.75 -0.96 7.39
CA LYS A 117 3.21 -1.66 6.19
C LYS A 117 2.14 -2.56 5.57
N THR A 118 1.34 -3.24 6.40
CA THR A 118 0.20 -4.06 5.93
C THR A 118 -0.82 -3.23 5.15
N LEU A 119 -1.18 -2.04 5.65
CA LEU A 119 -2.07 -1.13 4.94
C LEU A 119 -1.46 -0.71 3.60
N GLN A 120 -0.15 -0.47 3.55
CA GLN A 120 0.54 -0.13 2.30
C GLN A 120 0.49 -1.28 1.29
N SER A 121 0.84 -2.50 1.70
CA SER A 121 0.83 -3.67 0.80
C SER A 121 -0.57 -4.00 0.29
N VAL A 122 -1.59 -3.99 1.16
CA VAL A 122 -2.98 -4.21 0.74
C VAL A 122 -3.46 -3.04 -0.13
N GLY A 123 -3.05 -1.81 0.16
CA GLY A 123 -3.32 -0.63 -0.66
C GLY A 123 -2.81 -0.79 -2.09
N VAL A 124 -1.58 -1.29 -2.28
CA VAL A 124 -1.02 -1.60 -3.61
C VAL A 124 -1.88 -2.60 -4.36
N LEU A 125 -2.27 -3.71 -3.71
CA LEU A 125 -3.13 -4.72 -4.33
C LEU A 125 -4.49 -4.15 -4.74
N ALA A 126 -5.10 -3.34 -3.86
CA ALA A 126 -6.38 -2.70 -4.14
C ALA A 126 -6.29 -1.72 -5.32
N CYS A 127 -5.22 -0.91 -5.38
CA CYS A 127 -4.93 -0.04 -6.53
C CYS A 127 -4.82 -0.86 -7.82
N LEU A 128 -4.06 -1.97 -7.83
CA LEU A 128 -3.91 -2.80 -9.02
C LEU A 128 -5.24 -3.40 -9.51
N VAL A 129 -6.06 -3.91 -8.60
CA VAL A 129 -7.40 -4.43 -8.93
C VAL A 129 -8.25 -3.32 -9.52
N TYR A 130 -8.25 -2.14 -8.90
CA TYR A 130 -9.00 -0.99 -9.37
C TYR A 130 -8.52 -0.51 -10.75
N TYR A 131 -7.21 -0.37 -10.96
CA TYR A 131 -6.61 0.08 -12.21
C TYR A 131 -6.94 -0.87 -13.37
N ARG A 132 -6.84 -2.19 -13.12
CA ARG A 132 -7.23 -3.21 -14.09
C ARG A 132 -8.69 -3.08 -14.50
N GLU A 133 -9.59 -2.91 -13.53
CA GLU A 133 -11.03 -2.81 -13.80
C GLU A 133 -11.39 -1.49 -14.48
N HIS A 134 -10.77 -0.39 -14.06
CA HIS A 134 -10.93 0.93 -14.68
C HIS A 134 -10.51 0.89 -16.15
N TYR A 135 -9.34 0.31 -16.44
CA TYR A 135 -8.87 0.16 -17.82
C TYR A 135 -9.79 -0.75 -18.64
N ARG A 136 -10.29 -1.84 -18.07
CA ARG A 136 -11.25 -2.74 -18.75
C ARG A 136 -12.54 -2.02 -19.16
N GLN A 137 -13.02 -1.09 -18.33
CA GLN A 137 -14.28 -0.38 -18.57
C GLN A 137 -14.12 0.87 -19.44
N LYS A 138 -13.01 1.60 -19.29
CA LYS A 138 -12.83 2.94 -19.88
C LYS A 138 -11.68 3.02 -20.89
N ASN A 139 -10.89 1.96 -21.03
CA ASN A 139 -9.69 1.90 -21.86
C ASN A 139 -8.65 2.98 -21.50
N ASP A 140 -8.57 3.31 -20.21
CA ASP A 140 -7.65 4.30 -19.64
C ASP A 140 -7.35 3.99 -18.16
N TYR A 141 -6.18 4.40 -17.67
CA TYR A 141 -5.82 4.28 -16.26
C TYR A 141 -6.24 5.52 -15.46
N PRO A 142 -6.58 5.38 -14.17
CA PRO A 142 -6.90 6.53 -13.33
C PRO A 142 -5.63 7.22 -12.84
N GLY A 143 -5.56 8.55 -13.01
CA GLY A 143 -4.39 9.36 -12.66
C GLY A 143 -3.73 9.96 -13.89
#